data_AF-S6T6A8-F1
#
_entry.id   AF-S6T6A8-F1
#
_cell.length_a   1.000
_cell.length_b   1.000
_cell.length_c   1.000
_cell.angle_alpha   90.00
_cell.angle_beta   90.00
_cell.angle_gamma   90.00
#
_symmetry.space_group_name_H-M   'P 1'
#
loop_
_entity.id
_entity.type
_entity.pdbx_description
1 polymer ?
#
loop_
_entity_poly.entity_id
_entity_poly.type
_entity_poly.pdbx_seq_one_letter_code
_entity_poly.pdbx_strand_id
1 'polypeptide(L)' 'IDSVTRPRADRLEAWSRLASDLDLSLLPLISREFGLSEVIDIAPQLIAGQVRGRVVVDTAR' A
#
# COMPACT_ATOMS: atom_id res chain seq x y z
N ILE A 1 -5.91 -0.25 -8.44
CA ILE A 1 -6.43 -1.59 -8.79
C ILE A 1 -7.69 -1.75 -7.96
N ASP A 2 -8.85 -1.68 -8.59
CA ASP A 2 -10.09 -2.02 -7.91
C ASP A 2 -10.26 -3.55 -7.97
N SER A 3 -9.85 -4.22 -6.91
CA SER A 3 -9.96 -5.68 -6.78
C SER A 3 -11.24 -6.11 -6.08
N VAL A 4 -11.98 -5.19 -5.44
CA VAL A 4 -13.10 -5.49 -4.54
C VAL A 4 -14.24 -6.17 -5.31
N THR A 5 -14.46 -5.75 -6.56
CA THR A 5 -15.52 -6.26 -7.44
C THR A 5 -15.11 -7.49 -8.26
N ARG A 6 -13.84 -7.91 -8.21
CA ARG A 6 -13.34 -9.06 -8.99
C ARG A 6 -13.71 -10.40 -8.36
N PRO A 7 -13.92 -11.47 -9.15
CA PRO A 7 -14.02 -12.84 -8.63
C PRO A 7 -12.85 -13.21 -7.72
N ARG A 8 -13.09 -14.06 -6.73
CA ARG A 8 -12.06 -14.50 -5.77
C ARG A 8 -10.86 -15.13 -6.46
N ALA A 9 -11.09 -15.96 -7.49
CA ALA A 9 -10.03 -16.64 -8.23
C ALA A 9 -9.02 -15.64 -8.83
N ASP A 10 -9.51 -14.59 -9.49
CA ASP A 10 -8.68 -13.55 -10.07
C ASP A 10 -7.86 -12.80 -9.02
N ARG A 11 -8.44 -12.53 -7.85
CA ARG A 11 -7.71 -11.89 -6.74
C ARG A 11 -6.56 -12.77 -6.25
N LEU A 12 -6.79 -14.07 -6.11
CA LEU A 12 -5.76 -15.02 -5.66
C LEU A 12 -4.60 -15.09 -6.68
N GLU A 13 -4.93 -15.21 -7.97
CA GLU A 13 -3.93 -15.22 -9.04
C GLU A 13 -3.11 -13.92 -9.04
N ALA A 14 -3.77 -12.76 -8.93
CA ALA A 14 -3.08 -11.47 -8.89
C ALA A 14 -2.12 -11.36 -7.69
N TRP A 15 -2.53 -11.80 -6.50
CA TRP A 15 -1.67 -11.81 -5.31
C TRP A 15 -0.51 -12.81 -5.44
N SER A 16 -0.75 -13.98 -6.03
CA SER A 16 0.30 -14.96 -6.31
C SER A 16 1.38 -14.36 -7.21
N ARG A 17 0.99 -13.66 -8.28
CA ARG A 17 1.92 -12.97 -9.18
C ARG A 17 2.65 -11.83 -8.50
N LEU A 18 1.97 -11.03 -7.67
CA LEU A 18 2.64 -9.99 -6.90
C LEU A 18 3.71 -10.58 -5.96
N ALA A 19 3.51 -11.77 -5.42
CA ALA A 19 4.51 -12.43 -4.58
C ALA A 19 5.68 -13.02 -5.37
N SER A 20 5.46 -13.51 -6.60
CA SER A 20 6.51 -14.11 -7.43
C SER A 20 7.29 -13.10 -8.26
N ASP A 21 6.61 -12.09 -8.79
CA ASP A 21 7.14 -11.22 -9.84
C ASP A 21 7.73 -9.91 -9.27
N LEU A 22 7.32 -9.52 -8.07
CA LEU A 22 7.79 -8.30 -7.42
C LEU A 22 9.05 -8.57 -6.59
N ASP A 23 10.12 -7.82 -6.87
CA ASP A 23 11.25 -7.73 -5.96
C ASP A 23 10.87 -6.91 -4.71
N LEU A 24 10.72 -7.60 -3.58
CA LEU A 24 10.35 -6.99 -2.31
C LEU A 24 11.37 -5.96 -1.82
N SER A 25 12.63 -6.04 -2.25
CA SER A 25 13.66 -5.06 -1.90
C SER A 25 13.40 -3.66 -2.47
N LEU A 26 12.51 -3.56 -3.48
CA LEU A 26 12.10 -2.30 -4.07
C LEU A 26 11.00 -1.60 -3.27
N LEU A 27 10.26 -2.33 -2.42
CA LEU A 27 9.15 -1.77 -1.64
C LEU A 27 9.60 -0.60 -0.74
N PRO A 28 10.69 -0.71 0.04
CA PRO A 28 11.18 0.41 0.86
C PRO A 28 11.52 1.67 0.05
N LEU A 29 11.90 1.53 -1.22
CA LEU A 29 12.24 2.66 -2.09
C LEU A 29 11.00 3.48 -2.51
N ILE A 30 9.82 2.88 -2.43
CA ILE A 30 8.55 3.50 -2.84
C ILE A 30 7.56 3.68 -1.69
N SER A 31 7.91 3.26 -0.47
CA SER A 31 7.05 3.35 0.71
C SER A 31 7.60 4.32 1.75
N ARG A 32 6.70 4.98 2.46
CA ARG A 32 6.99 5.73 3.69
C ARG A 32 6.12 5.20 4.82
N GLU A 33 6.74 4.96 5.96
CA GLU A 33 6.08 4.44 7.14
C GLU A 33 5.70 5.56 8.11
N PHE A 34 4.52 5.44 8.70
CA PHE A 34 3.95 6.35 9.69
C PHE A 34 3.33 5.53 10.82
N GLY A 35 3.40 6.02 12.06
CA GLY A 35 2.63 5.45 13.17
C GLY A 35 1.14 5.74 13.03
N LEU A 36 0.32 4.98 13.75
CA LEU A 36 -1.13 5.14 13.71
C LEU A 36 -1.60 6.55 14.10
N SER A 37 -0.92 7.18 15.06
CA SER A 37 -1.21 8.53 15.53
C SER A 37 -0.99 9.61 14.46
N GLU A 38 -0.07 9.37 13.51
CA GLU A 38 0.30 10.30 12.44
C GLU A 38 -0.69 10.24 11.25
N VAL A 39 -1.60 9.26 11.24
CA VAL A 39 -2.55 9.03 10.13
C VAL A 39 -3.46 10.24 9.90
N ILE A 40 -3.91 10.89 10.98
CA ILE A 40 -4.82 12.05 10.90
C ILE A 40 -4.16 13.22 10.16
N ASP A 41 -2.84 13.39 10.31
CA ASP A 41 -2.12 14.49 9.68
C ASP A 41 -1.74 14.17 8.21
N ILE A 42 -1.43 12.91 7.90
CA ILE A 42 -0.97 12.51 6.56
C ILE A 42 -2.11 12.19 5.59
N ALA A 43 -3.27 11.73 6.07
CA ALA A 43 -4.39 11.34 5.20
C ALA A 43 -4.91 12.49 4.31
N PRO A 44 -5.10 13.74 4.82
CA PRO A 44 -5.50 14.86 3.97
C PRO A 44 -4.48 15.16 2.86
N GLN A 45 -3.18 15.08 3.17
CA GLN A 45 -2.09 15.29 2.21
C GLN A 45 -2.08 14.19 1.13
N LEU A 46 -2.32 12.94 1.52
CA LEU A 46 -2.45 11.81 0.60
C LEU A 46 -3.61 12.02 -0.39
N ILE A 47 -4.78 12.41 0.11
CA ILE A 47 -5.98 12.67 -0.71
C ILE A 47 -5.77 13.89 -1.62
N ALA A 48 -5.07 14.91 -1.14
CA ALA A 48 -4.68 16.09 -1.92
C ALA A 48 -3.60 15.80 -2.98
N GLY A 49 -3.09 14.57 -3.08
CA GLY A 49 -2.06 14.18 -4.06
C GLY A 49 -0.67 14.71 -3.72
N GLN A 50 -0.42 15.13 -2.48
CA GLN A 50 0.86 15.69 -2.03
C GLN A 50 1.86 14.61 -1.58
N VAL A 51 1.40 13.37 -1.45
CA VAL A 51 2.23 12.22 -1.07
C VAL A 51 2.60 11.42 -2.31
N ARG A 52 3.91 11.23 -2.52
CA ARG A 52 4.45 10.35 -3.56
C ARG A 52 4.70 8.95 -2.98
N GLY A 53 4.35 7.92 -3.76
CA GLY A 53 4.63 6.53 -3.41
C GLY A 53 3.50 5.87 -2.63
N ARG A 54 3.85 5.04 -1.65
CA ARG A 54 2.94 4.27 -0.78
C ARG A 54 3.11 4.70 0.67
N VAL A 55 1.99 4.80 1.38
CA VAL A 55 1.96 5.01 2.83
C VAL A 55 1.77 3.65 3.47
N VAL A 56 2.65 3.30 4.42
CA VAL A 56 2.53 2.14 5.29
C VAL A 56 2.24 2.67 6.69
N VAL A 57 1.23 2.10 7.35
CA VAL A 57 0.88 2.47 8.72
C VAL A 57 1.29 1.34 9.64
N ASP A 58 2.22 1.63 10.54
CA ASP A 58 2.54 0.73 11.65
C ASP A 58 1.54 0.98 12.79
N THR A 59 0.76 -0.05 13.13
CA THR A 59 -0.26 0.02 14.19
C THR A 59 0.29 -0.30 15.58
N ALA A 60 1.54 -0.76 15.67
CA ALA A 60 2.20 -1.08 16.94
C ALA A 60 3.05 0.08 17.49
N ARG A 61 3.33 1.09 16.66
CA ARG A 61 4.08 2.31 17.00
C ARG A 61 3.18 3.44 17.48
#